data_AF-A0A1P8NID6-F1
#
_entry.id   AF-A0A1P8NID6-F1
#
_cell.length_a   1.000
_cell.length_b   1.000
_cell.length_c   1.000
_cell.angle_alpha   90.00
_cell.angle_beta   90.00
_cell.angle_gamma   90.00
#
_symmetry.space_group_name_H-M   'P 1'
#
loop_
_entity.id
_entity.type
_entity.pdbx_description
1 polymer ?
#
loop_
_entity_poly.entity_id
_entity_poly.type
_entity_poly.pdbx_seq_one_letter_code
_entity_poly.pdbx_strand_id
1 'polypeptide(L)' 'MALLGLLGGLLAGVVLQDVLAPVLVRGGEVTAAGLVVLPLLLPVSALVGAVIALVLSLVRSS' A
#
# COMPACT_ATOMS: atom_id res chain seq x y z
N MET A 1 -17.48 5.19 -2.08
CA MET A 1 -16.75 3.90 -2.18
C MET A 1 -15.28 4.08 -2.48
N ALA A 2 -14.89 4.89 -3.48
CA ALA A 2 -13.47 5.15 -3.78
C ALA A 2 -12.65 5.64 -2.57
N LEU A 3 -13.18 6.58 -1.77
CA LEU A 3 -12.52 7.07 -0.55
C LEU A 3 -12.24 5.95 0.48
N LEU A 4 -13.21 5.05 0.70
CA LEU A 4 -13.04 3.88 1.58
C LEU A 4 -12.00 2.91 1.03
N GLY A 5 -11.96 2.70 -0.29
CA GLY A 5 -10.90 1.93 -0.95
C GLY A 5 -9.53 2.54 -0.77
N LEU A 6 -9.42 3.87 -0.90
CA LEU A 6 -8.19 4.63 -0.72
C LEU A 6 -7.68 4.49 0.72
N LEU A 7 -8.56 4.66 1.71
CA LEU A 7 -8.23 4.49 3.13
C LEU A 7 -7.83 3.04 3.44
N GLY A 8 -8.56 2.05 2.94
CA GLY A 8 -8.22 0.64 3.10
C GLY A 8 -6.87 0.29 2.47
N GLY A 9 -6.59 0.85 1.28
CA GLY A 9 -5.31 0.71 0.60
C GLY A 9 -4.15 1.36 1.35
N LEU A 10 -4.35 2.54 1.93
CA LEU A 10 -3.35 3.20 2.78
C LEU A 10 -3.05 2.36 4.03
N LEU A 11 -4.07 1.88 4.73
CA LEU A 11 -3.92 1.04 5.92
C LEU A 11 -3.18 -0.26 5.59
N ALA A 12 -3.53 -0.91 4.48
CA ALA A 12 -2.81 -2.10 4.01
C ALA A 12 -1.34 -1.78 3.69
N GLY A 13 -1.05 -0.61 3.13
CA GLY A 13 0.31 -0.13 2.88
C GLY A 13 1.14 0.00 4.15
N VAL A 14 0.56 0.56 5.21
CA VAL A 14 1.23 0.70 6.52
C VAL A 14 1.57 -0.67 7.10
N VAL A 15 0.62 -1.61 7.07
CA VAL A 15 0.86 -2.98 7.54
C VAL A 15 1.96 -3.66 6.71
N LEU A 16 1.93 -3.48 5.39
CA LEU A 16 2.92 -4.08 4.51
C LEU A 16 4.32 -3.47 4.70
N GLN A 17 4.40 -2.17 4.98
CA GLN A 17 5.64 -1.49 5.37
C GLN A 17 6.20 -2.06 6.68
N ASP A 18 5.36 -2.29 7.68
CA ASP A 18 5.79 -2.85 8.97
C ASP A 18 6.32 -4.28 8.82
N VAL A 19 5.64 -5.12 8.03
CA VAL A 19 6.07 -6.49 7.74
C VAL A 19 7.37 -6.53 6.94
N LEU A 20 7.57 -5.58 6.01
CA LEU A 20 8.77 -5.52 5.17
C LEU A 20 9.94 -4.77 5.81
N ALA A 21 9.70 -3.91 6.81
CA ALA A 21 10.73 -3.17 7.53
C ALA A 21 11.90 -4.03 8.03
N PRO A 22 11.70 -5.20 8.69
CA PRO A 22 12.81 -6.03 9.15
C PRO A 22 13.61 -6.70 8.01
N VAL A 23 13.05 -6.80 6.81
CA VAL A 23 13.75 -7.32 5.62
C VAL A 23 14.58 -6.22 4.96
N LEU A 24 14.05 -4.99 4.96
CA LEU A 24 14.61 -3.83 4.27
C LEU A 24 15.59 -3.04 5.12
N VAL A 25 15.59 -3.23 6.44
CA VAL A 25 16.52 -2.64 7.40
C VAL A 25 17.35 -3.76 8.04
N ARG A 26 18.67 -3.75 7.81
CA ARG A 26 19.61 -4.73 8.41
C ARG A 26 20.65 -4.00 9.24
N GLY A 27 20.80 -4.40 10.50
CA GLY A 27 21.83 -3.84 11.38
C GLY A 27 21.67 -2.33 11.68
N GLY A 28 20.47 -1.78 11.52
CA GLY A 28 20.21 -0.34 11.68
C GLY A 28 20.37 0.47 10.41
N GLU A 29 20.85 -0.13 9.31
CA GLU A 29 20.98 0.53 8.02
C GLU A 29 19.83 0.14 7.08
N VAL A 30 19.25 1.14 6.40
CA VAL A 30 18.25 0.93 5.36
C VAL A 30 18.96 0.49 4.09
N THR A 31 18.58 -0.68 3.57
CA THR A 31 19.12 -1.18 2.30
C THR A 31 18.77 -0.25 1.14
N ALA A 32 19.57 -0.26 0.07
CA ALA A 32 19.26 0.52 -1.14
C ALA A 32 17.87 0.24 -1.71
N ALA A 33 17.42 -1.03 -1.63
CA ALA A 33 16.06 -1.42 -1.98
C ALA A 33 15.03 -0.80 -1.02
N GLY A 34 15.30 -0.77 0.29
CA GLY A 34 14.44 -0.15 1.29
C GLY A 34 14.19 1.34 1.04
N LEU A 35 15.23 2.08 0.63
CA LEU A 35 15.12 3.52 0.32
C LEU A 35 14.14 3.82 -0.83
N VAL A 36 13.98 2.87 -1.77
CA VAL A 36 13.07 3.03 -2.91
C VAL A 36 11.70 2.43 -2.58
N VAL A 37 11.66 1.24 -1.99
CA VAL A 37 10.43 0.47 -1.78
C VAL A 37 9.57 1.04 -0.66
N LEU A 38 10.15 1.49 0.47
CA LEU A 38 9.38 2.08 1.57
C LEU A 38 8.50 3.27 1.13
N PRO A 39 9.03 4.31 0.46
CA PRO A 39 8.21 5.47 0.10
C PRO A 39 7.18 5.15 -0.99
N LEU A 40 7.42 4.12 -1.82
CA LEU A 40 6.51 3.70 -2.88
C LEU A 40 5.37 2.80 -2.39
N LEU A 41 5.55 2.08 -1.28
CA LEU A 41 4.54 1.16 -0.75
C LEU A 41 3.21 1.85 -0.44
N LEU A 42 3.24 2.97 0.27
CA LEU A 42 2.05 3.74 0.66
C LEU A 42 1.22 4.27 -0.54
N PRO A 43 1.81 4.99 -1.52
CA PRO A 43 1.04 5.48 -2.66
C PRO A 43 0.54 4.35 -3.56
N VAL A 44 1.33 3.28 -3.74
CA VAL A 44 0.92 2.13 -4.56
C VAL A 44 -0.25 1.39 -3.90
N SER A 45 -0.18 1.12 -2.59
CA SER A 45 -1.24 0.41 -1.89
C SER A 45 -2.54 1.23 -1.85
N ALA A 46 -2.44 2.55 -1.63
CA ALA A 46 -3.56 3.49 -1.73
C ALA A 46 -4.24 3.44 -3.10
N LEU A 47 -3.42 3.45 -4.17
CA LEU A 47 -3.89 3.38 -5.54
C LEU A 47 -4.63 2.05 -5.80
N VAL A 48 -4.04 0.90 -5.43
CA VAL A 48 -4.73 -0.38 -5.69
C VAL A 48 -6.01 -0.51 -4.86
N GLY A 49 -6.02 -0.02 -3.62
CA GLY A 49 -7.23 0.01 -2.81
C GLY A 49 -8.36 0.84 -3.44
N ALA A 50 -8.02 2.02 -3.98
CA ALA A 50 -8.98 2.85 -4.71
C ALA A 50 -9.48 2.17 -5.99
N VAL A 51 -8.59 1.54 -6.77
CA VAL A 51 -8.95 0.79 -7.99
C VAL A 51 -9.88 -0.36 -7.66
N ILE A 52 -9.58 -1.17 -6.63
CA ILE A 52 -10.44 -2.27 -6.19
C ILE A 52 -11.83 -1.75 -5.82
N ALA A 53 -11.91 -0.68 -5.03
CA ALA A 53 -13.20 -0.11 -4.66
C ALA A 53 -13.98 0.45 -5.86
N LEU A 54 -13.29 1.01 -6.85
CA LEU A 54 -13.90 1.46 -8.10
C LEU A 54 -14.47 0.27 -8.89
N VAL A 55 -13.68 -0.78 -9.09
CA VAL A 55 -14.10 -2.00 -9.80
C VAL A 55 -15.30 -2.64 -9.11
N LEU A 56 -15.28 -2.78 -7.78
CA LEU A 56 -16.42 -3.31 -7.02
C LEU A 56 -17.67 -2.44 -7.15
N SER A 57 -17.49 -1.12 -7.22
CA SER A 57 -18.61 -0.20 -7.43
C SER A 57 -19.22 -0.35 -8.82
N LEU A 58 -18.39 -0.52 -9.85
CA LEU A 58 -18.83 -0.75 -11.23
C LEU A 58 -19.56 -2.08 -11.36
N VAL A 59 -18.99 -3.16 -10.81
CA VAL A 59 -19.60 -4.50 -10.84
C VAL A 59 -20.96 -4.52 -10.13
N ARG A 60 -21.09 -3.81 -9.00
CA ARG A 60 -22.37 -3.74 -8.26
C ARG A 60 -23.44 -2.91 -8.98
N SER A 61 -23.05 -2.04 -9.91
CA SER A 61 -23.96 -1.18 -10.67
C SER A 61 -24.45 -1.82 -11.98
N SER A 62 -23.90 -2.98 -12.34
CA SER A 62 -24.30 -3.78 -13.52
C SER A 62 -25.26 -4.89 -13.12
#